data_AF-W8PGN8-F1
#
_entry.id   AF-W8PGN8-F1
#
_cell.length_a   1.000
_cell.length_b   1.000
_cell.length_c   1.000
_cell.angle_alpha   90.00
_cell.angle_beta   90.00
_cell.angle_gamma   90.00
#
_symmetry.space_group_name_H-M   'P 1'
#
loop_
_entity.id
_entity.type
_entity.pdbx_description
1 polymer ?
#
loop_
_entity_poly.entity_id
_entity_poly.type
_entity_poly.pdbx_seq_one_letter_code
_entity_poly.pdbx_strand_id
1 'polypeptide(L)' 'MVEVKHSVAEEALQRLGKERKAYENELATLKRKLDAMSETTDKYERRLIEDQIKETLKVLEMVDKQVLKFSYSQGEK' A
#
# COMPACT_ATOMS: atom_id res chain seq x y z
N MET A 1 -4.17 27.15 20.47
CA MET A 1 -3.73 26.63 19.15
C MET A 1 -3.51 25.11 19.22
N VAL A 2 -4.55 24.32 19.50
CA VAL A 2 -4.47 22.84 19.56
C VAL A 2 -5.30 22.19 18.44
N GLU A 3 -6.29 22.90 17.91
CA GLU A 3 -7.24 22.39 16.90
C GLU A 3 -6.61 22.15 15.52
N VAL A 4 -5.61 22.94 15.12
CA VAL A 4 -4.98 22.82 13.79
C VAL A 4 -4.18 21.50 13.65
N LYS A 5 -3.59 21.00 14.75
CA LYS A 5 -2.76 19.77 14.73
C LYS A 5 -3.57 18.49 14.54
N HIS A 6 -4.81 18.46 15.05
CA HIS A 6 -5.70 17.30 14.85
C HIS A 6 -6.19 17.22 13.41
N SER A 7 -6.53 18.35 12.79
CA SER A 7 -6.98 18.38 11.39
C SER A 7 -5.90 17.90 10.42
N VAL A 8 -4.64 18.34 10.58
CA VAL A 8 -3.54 17.92 9.69
C VAL A 8 -3.20 16.43 9.83
N ALA A 9 -3.25 15.88 11.05
CA ALA A 9 -3.00 14.46 11.27
C ALA A 9 -4.13 13.58 10.72
N GLU A 10 -5.38 14.03 10.85
CA GLU A 10 -6.54 13.33 10.30
C GLU A 10 -6.52 13.33 8.76
N GLU A 11 -6.17 14.46 8.13
CA GLU A 11 -5.98 14.54 6.68
C GLU A 11 -4.84 13.65 6.19
N ALA A 12 -3.73 13.58 6.93
CA ALA A 12 -2.61 12.70 6.60
C ALA A 12 -3.00 11.22 6.69
N LEU A 13 -3.72 10.81 7.73
CA LEU A 13 -4.25 9.44 7.87
C LEU A 13 -5.25 9.10 6.76
N GLN A 14 -6.13 10.03 6.40
CA GLN A 14 -7.05 9.83 5.27
C GLN A 14 -6.30 9.66 3.93
N ARG A 15 -5.23 10.42 3.69
CA ARG A 15 -4.39 10.27 2.50
C ARG A 15 -3.69 8.91 2.49
N LEU A 16 -3.07 8.51 3.59
CA LEU A 16 -2.42 7.20 3.73
C LEU A 16 -3.42 6.05 3.55
N GLY A 17 -4.65 6.18 4.06
CA GLY A 17 -5.71 5.21 3.86
C GLY A 17 -6.12 5.07 2.39
N LYS A 18 -6.23 6.18 1.65
CA LYS A 18 -6.49 6.17 0.21
C LYS A 18 -5.35 5.52 -0.57
N GLU A 19 -4.11 5.87 -0.21
CA GLU A 19 -2.90 5.33 -0.83
C GLU A 19 -2.78 3.82 -0.60
N ARG A 20 -2.99 3.36 0.64
CA ARG A 20 -3.04 1.92 0.96
C ARG A 20 -4.08 1.19 0.11
N LYS A 21 -5.31 1.72 0.03
CA LYS A 21 -6.38 1.10 -0.78
C LYS A 21 -6.02 1.04 -2.27
N ALA A 22 -5.32 2.05 -2.79
CA ALA A 22 -4.85 2.06 -4.17
C ALA A 22 -3.85 0.91 -4.42
N TYR A 23 -2.86 0.74 -3.54
CA TYR A 23 -1.89 -0.35 -3.65
C TYR A 23 -2.53 -1.74 -3.42
N GLU A 24 -3.50 -1.87 -2.50
CA GLU A 24 -4.26 -3.11 -2.33
C GLU A 24 -5.02 -3.50 -3.61
N ASN A 25 -5.63 -2.52 -4.30
CA ASN A 25 -6.31 -2.74 -5.57
C ASN A 25 -5.34 -3.10 -6.71
N GLU A 26 -4.19 -2.43 -6.78
CA GLU A 26 -3.13 -2.73 -7.75
C GLU A 26 -2.63 -4.16 -7.55
N LEU A 27 -2.37 -4.55 -6.30
CA LEU A 27 -1.91 -5.88 -5.94
C LEU A 27 -2.95 -6.95 -6.28
N ALA A 28 -4.24 -6.70 -6.05
CA ALA A 28 -5.32 -7.59 -6.48
C ALA A 28 -5.34 -7.74 -8.02
N THR A 29 -5.10 -6.65 -8.75
CA THR A 29 -5.03 -6.66 -10.21
C THR A 29 -3.83 -7.47 -10.72
N LEU A 30 -2.65 -7.25 -10.15
CA LEU A 30 -1.43 -7.98 -10.49
C LEU A 30 -1.57 -9.48 -10.19
N LYS A 31 -2.16 -9.84 -9.05
CA LYS A 31 -2.44 -11.24 -8.70
C LYS A 31 -3.41 -11.90 -9.68
N ARG A 32 -4.49 -11.21 -10.07
CA ARG A 32 -5.41 -11.73 -11.11
C ARG A 32 -4.72 -11.90 -12.46
N LYS A 33 -3.85 -10.97 -12.84
CA LYS A 33 -3.05 -11.11 -14.07
C LYS A 33 -2.16 -12.35 -13.98
N LEU A 34 -1.46 -12.55 -12.86
CA LEU A 34 -0.59 -13.71 -12.65
C LEU A 34 -1.36 -15.05 -12.64
N ASP A 35 -2.56 -15.06 -12.09
CA ASP A 35 -3.45 -16.23 -12.07
C ASP A 35 -4.02 -16.55 -13.46
N ALA A 36 -4.34 -15.51 -14.25
CA ALA A 36 -4.79 -15.64 -15.63
C ALA A 36 -3.68 -16.05 -16.61
N MET A 37 -2.41 -15.98 -16.20
CA MET A 37 -1.29 -16.45 -17.02
C MET A 37 -1.29 -17.98 -17.08
N SER A 38 -1.43 -18.52 -18.29
CA SER A 38 -1.27 -19.95 -18.55
C SER A 38 0.19 -20.39 -18.36
N GLU A 39 0.44 -21.69 -18.17
CA GLU A 39 1.79 -22.26 -18.08
C GLU A 39 2.64 -22.05 -19.35
N THR A 40 1.98 -21.73 -20.47
CA THR A 40 2.61 -21.38 -21.75
C THR A 40 3.01 -19.91 -21.85
N THR A 41 2.65 -19.08 -20.86
CA THR A 41 2.99 -17.66 -20.84
C THR A 41 4.50 -17.48 -20.68
N ASP A 42 5.02 -16.45 -21.34
CA ASP A 42 6.43 -16.08 -21.29
C ASP A 42 6.94 -15.95 -19.85
N LYS A 43 8.03 -16.67 -19.55
CA LYS A 43 8.60 -16.74 -18.19
C LYS A 43 9.11 -15.38 -17.71
N TYR A 44 9.53 -14.52 -18.62
CA TYR A 44 10.01 -13.18 -18.29
C TYR A 44 8.83 -12.28 -17.90
N GLU A 45 7.73 -12.34 -18.64
CA GLU A 45 6.51 -11.61 -18.30
C GLU A 45 5.94 -12.04 -16.94
N ARG A 46 5.92 -13.35 -16.67
CA ARG A 46 5.52 -13.87 -15.35
C ARG A 46 6.38 -13.31 -14.22
N ARG A 47 7.71 -13.37 -14.40
CA ARG A 47 8.68 -12.87 -13.42
C ARG A 47 8.54 -11.36 -13.18
N LEU A 48 8.28 -10.60 -14.24
CA LEU A 48 8.03 -9.16 -14.13
C LEU A 48 6.82 -8.86 -13.25
N ILE A 49 5.70 -9.58 -13.44
CA ILE A 49 4.52 -9.42 -12.58
C ILE A 49 4.81 -9.83 -11.13
N GLU A 50 5.53 -10.92 -10.92
CA GLU A 50 5.95 -11.33 -9.56
C GLU A 50 6.81 -10.27 -8.87
N ASP A 51 7.73 -9.64 -9.60
CA ASP A 51 8.58 -8.59 -9.05
C ASP A 51 7.79 -7.29 -8.78
N GLN A 52 6.82 -6.94 -9.64
CA GLN A 52 5.88 -5.86 -9.38
C GLN A 52 5.03 -6.12 -8.13
N ILE A 53 4.56 -7.36 -7.92
CA ILE A 53 3.83 -7.74 -6.69
C ILE A 53 4.72 -7.55 -5.45
N LYS A 54 5.99 -7.99 -5.51
CA LYS A 54 6.93 -7.83 -4.39
C LYS A 54 7.19 -6.36 -4.07
N GLU A 55 7.34 -5.53 -5.09
CA GLU A 55 7.54 -4.09 -4.90
C GLU A 55 6.30 -3.43 -4.29
N THR A 56 5.11 -3.74 -4.81
CA THR A 56 3.83 -3.24 -4.28
C THR A 56 3.63 -3.64 -2.82
N LEU A 57 4.01 -4.88 -2.44
CA LEU A 57 3.98 -5.34 -1.05
C LEU A 57 4.92 -4.53 -0.14
N LYS A 58 6.13 -4.22 -0.60
CA LYS A 58 7.08 -3.40 0.17
C LYS A 58 6.53 -1.99 0.40
N VAL A 59 5.92 -1.39 -0.63
CA VAL A 59 5.32 -0.07 -0.51
C VAL A 59 4.14 -0.10 0.47
N LEU A 60 3.27 -1.11 0.40
CA LEU A 60 2.20 -1.31 1.38
C LEU A 60 2.72 -1.41 2.82
N GLU A 61 3.78 -2.19 3.05
CA GLU A 61 4.40 -2.30 4.37
C GLU A 61 4.94 -0.95 4.87
N MET A 62 5.51 -0.13 3.98
CA MET A 62 5.94 1.22 4.32
C MET A 62 4.77 2.14 4.69
N VAL A 63 3.66 2.07 3.94
CA VAL A 63 2.44 2.84 4.24
C VAL A 63 1.85 2.41 5.58
N ASP A 64 1.75 1.12 5.86
CA ASP A 64 1.27 0.61 7.15
C ASP A 64 2.17 1.05 8.31
N LYS A 65 3.50 1.03 8.13
CA LYS A 65 4.44 1.57 9.11
C LYS A 65 4.24 3.07 9.35
N GLN A 66 3.94 3.85 8.31
CA GLN A 66 3.64 5.28 8.46
C GLN A 66 2.33 5.48 9.22
N VAL A 67 1.27 4.75 8.87
CA VAL A 67 -0.02 4.78 9.59
C VAL A 67 0.17 4.46 11.07
N LEU A 68 0.93 3.40 11.39
CA LEU A 68 1.24 3.03 12.78
C LEU A 68 2.01 4.15 13.50
N LYS A 69 3.04 4.73 12.88
CA LYS A 69 3.78 5.87 13.46
C LYS A 69 2.87 7.05 13.79
N PHE A 70 1.96 7.41 12.90
CA PHE A 70 0.98 8.47 13.15
C PHE A 70 0.05 8.13 14.31
N SER A 71 -0.41 6.88 14.41
CA SER A 71 -1.25 6.43 15.53
C SER A 71 -0.51 6.44 16.87
N TYR A 72 0.76 6.02 16.91
CA TYR A 72 1.57 6.03 18.14
C TYR A 72 1.93 7.46 18.58
N SER A 73 2.29 8.36 17.65
CA SER A 73 2.57 9.76 17.98
C SER A 73 1.34 10.55 18.45
N GLN A 74 0.12 10.05 18.25
CA GLN A 74 -1.11 10.63 18.80
C GLN A 74 -1.47 10.07 20.20
N GLY A 75 -0.87 8.95 20.61
CA GLY A 75 -1.16 8.25 21.87
C GLY A 75 -0.25 8.61 23.06
N GLU A 76 0.82 9.37 22.86
CA GLU A 76 1.61 9.95 23.95
C GLU A 76 0.91 11.22 24.49
N LYS A 77 -0.08 11.05 25.36
CA LYS A 77 -0.57 12.08 26.28
C LYS A 77 -0.85 11.48 27.65
#